data_AF-A0A6P3Y4V2-F1
#
_entry.id   AF-A0A6P3Y4V2-F1
#
_cell.length_a   1.000
_cell.length_b   1.000
_cell.length_c   1.000
_cell.angle_alpha   90.00
_cell.angle_beta   90.00
_cell.angle_gamma   90.00
#
_symmetry.space_group_name_H-M   'P 1'
#
loop_
_entity.id
_entity.type
_entity.pdbx_description
1 polymer ?
#
loop_
_entity_poly.entity_id
_entity_poly.type
_entity_poly.pdbx_seq_one_letter_code
_entity_poly.pdbx_strand_id
1 'polypeptide(L)'
;MVMFIERGIRRGLSQCSRRYAQANNKYLQSYDSSKLLSYLMYFDVNNLYGWAMCQPLPYAEFQWVTDVSTYDVSSIAVDSPIGYILEVGLKYPQYLHDAHADLPFCPTCAKPPGKKRDKLLLTLYDKQRYVIHYRNLQQCTRHGLRITKIHRILQFA
;
A
#
# COMPACT_ATOMS: atom_id res chain seq x y z
N MET A 1 12.71 2.95 -18.94
CA MET A 1 11.42 3.43 -18.38
C MET A 1 10.47 2.27 -18.08
N VAL A 2 10.19 1.39 -19.05
CA VAL A 2 9.33 0.19 -18.86
C VAL A 2 9.70 -0.62 -17.62
N MET A 3 10.96 -1.05 -17.49
CA MET A 3 11.44 -1.81 -16.32
C MET A 3 11.20 -1.11 -14.97
N PHE A 4 11.17 0.24 -14.95
CA PHE A 4 10.88 0.99 -13.74
C PHE A 4 9.42 0.86 -13.34
N ILE A 5 8.50 0.98 -14.31
CA ILE A 5 7.06 0.81 -14.13
C ILE A 5 6.75 -0.63 -13.74
N GLU A 6 7.28 -1.62 -14.46
CA GLU A 6 7.04 -3.05 -14.19
C GLU A 6 7.46 -3.44 -12.76
N ARG A 7 8.60 -2.92 -12.29
CA ARG A 7 9.06 -3.13 -10.92
C ARG A 7 8.15 -2.47 -9.87
N GLY A 8 7.30 -1.51 -10.25
CA GLY A 8 6.27 -0.91 -9.41
C GLY A 8 4.94 -1.68 -9.39
N ILE A 9 4.70 -2.57 -10.36
CA ILE A 9 3.45 -3.32 -10.44
C ILE A 9 3.35 -4.29 -9.26
N ARG A 10 2.21 -4.26 -8.58
CA ARG A 10 1.83 -5.21 -7.53
C ARG A 10 0.51 -5.86 -7.93
N ARG A 11 0.35 -7.14 -7.63
CA ARG A 11 -0.90 -7.88 -7.86
C ARG A 11 -1.87 -7.64 -6.71
N GLY A 12 -3.05 -8.25 -6.79
CA GLY A 12 -4.02 -8.27 -5.70
C GLY A 12 -3.40 -8.73 -4.38
N LEU A 13 -3.77 -8.05 -3.31
CA LEU A 13 -3.34 -8.32 -1.95
C LEU A 13 -4.25 -9.40 -1.36
N SER A 14 -3.66 -10.48 -0.88
CA SER A 14 -4.38 -11.53 -0.15
C SER A 14 -3.63 -11.81 1.15
N GLN A 15 -4.29 -11.54 2.27
CA GLN A 15 -3.71 -11.65 3.61
C GLN A 15 -4.73 -12.24 4.58
N CYS A 16 -4.24 -13.08 5.50
CA CYS A 16 -4.99 -13.55 6.65
C CYS A 16 -4.16 -13.25 7.91
N SER A 17 -4.50 -12.16 8.61
CA SER A 17 -3.74 -11.65 9.76
C SER A 17 -4.15 -12.35 11.05
N ARG A 18 -5.43 -12.68 11.21
CA ARG A 18 -5.97 -13.55 12.28
C ARG A 18 -6.59 -14.80 11.67
N ARG A 19 -6.08 -15.97 12.06
CA ARG A 19 -6.54 -17.27 11.53
C ARG A 19 -7.91 -17.69 12.06
N TYR A 20 -8.31 -17.14 13.19
CA TYR A 20 -9.56 -17.48 13.85
C TYR A 20 -10.16 -16.24 14.50
N ALA A 21 -11.45 -16.03 14.27
CA ALA A 21 -12.25 -15.03 14.97
C ALA A 21 -13.64 -15.64 15.18
N GLN A 22 -14.18 -15.48 16.38
CA GLN A 22 -15.52 -15.92 16.74
C GLN A 22 -16.27 -14.71 17.29
N ALA A 23 -17.44 -14.43 16.71
CA ALA A 23 -18.36 -13.45 17.25
C ALA A 23 -19.03 -13.99 18.52
N ASN A 24 -19.31 -13.10 19.46
CA ASN A 24 -20.15 -13.36 20.62
C ASN A 24 -21.41 -12.49 20.50
N ASN A 25 -22.46 -12.98 19.86
CA ASN A 25 -23.72 -12.25 19.78
C ASN A 25 -24.91 -13.17 20.07
N LYS A 26 -26.00 -12.55 20.54
CA LYS A 26 -27.23 -13.21 21.02
C LYS A 26 -27.93 -14.13 20.02
N TYR A 27 -27.55 -14.08 18.74
CA TYR A 27 -28.15 -14.91 17.69
C TYR A 27 -27.41 -16.24 17.50
N LEU A 28 -26.28 -16.45 18.19
CA LEU A 28 -25.46 -17.66 18.09
C LEU A 28 -25.77 -18.62 19.25
N GLN A 29 -25.76 -19.93 18.99
CA GLN A 29 -25.93 -20.96 20.02
C GLN A 29 -24.81 -20.95 21.08
N SER A 30 -23.61 -20.49 20.71
CA SER A 30 -22.44 -20.37 21.58
C SER A 30 -22.36 -19.03 22.32
N TYR A 31 -23.45 -18.25 22.34
CA TYR A 31 -23.50 -16.96 23.02
C TYR A 31 -23.22 -17.09 24.52
N ASP A 32 -22.36 -16.21 25.00
CA ASP A 32 -21.96 -16.13 26.40
C ASP A 32 -22.25 -14.72 26.94
N SER A 33 -23.24 -14.62 27.82
CA SER A 33 -23.69 -13.36 28.43
C SER A 33 -22.64 -12.68 29.31
N SER A 34 -21.59 -13.40 29.71
CA SER A 34 -20.48 -12.84 30.50
C SER A 34 -19.44 -12.10 29.65
N LYS A 35 -19.46 -12.30 28.33
CA LYS A 35 -18.53 -11.69 27.38
C LYS A 35 -19.18 -10.51 26.67
N LEU A 36 -18.35 -9.56 26.23
CA LEU A 36 -18.79 -8.44 25.41
C LEU A 36 -19.43 -8.92 24.10
N LEU A 37 -20.46 -8.19 23.65
CA LEU A 37 -21.10 -8.45 22.36
C LEU A 37 -20.13 -8.12 21.22
N SER A 38 -20.00 -9.04 20.25
CA SER A 38 -19.19 -8.86 19.05
C SER A 38 -19.85 -9.50 17.83
N TYR A 39 -19.60 -8.88 16.67
CA TYR A 39 -20.13 -9.28 15.38
C TYR A 39 -18.98 -9.39 14.37
N LEU A 40 -19.13 -10.29 13.40
CA LEU A 40 -18.24 -10.36 12.24
C LEU A 40 -18.95 -9.69 11.06
N MET A 41 -18.21 -8.88 10.31
CA MET A 41 -18.72 -8.19 9.13
C MET A 41 -17.90 -8.61 7.92
N TYR A 42 -18.60 -8.85 6.80
CA TYR A 42 -17.98 -9.09 5.50
C TYR A 42 -18.20 -7.85 4.63
N PHE A 43 -17.11 -7.31 4.10
CA PHE A 43 -17.14 -6.18 3.17
C PHE A 43 -16.66 -6.64 1.81
N ASP A 44 -17.43 -6.31 0.77
CA ASP A 44 -17.11 -6.57 -0.63
C ASP A 44 -17.28 -5.27 -1.42
N VAL A 45 -16.28 -4.92 -2.21
CA VAL A 45 -16.29 -3.70 -3.01
C VAL A 45 -16.74 -4.04 -4.43
N ASN A 46 -17.91 -3.54 -4.81
CA ASN A 46 -18.46 -3.70 -6.15
C ASN A 46 -17.51 -3.10 -7.21
N ASN A 47 -17.06 -3.93 -8.15
CA ASN A 47 -16.24 -3.53 -9.29
C ASN A 47 -14.98 -2.71 -8.92
N LEU A 48 -14.18 -3.22 -7.98
CA LEU A 48 -12.96 -2.56 -7.48
C LEU A 48 -12.03 -2.04 -8.59
N TYR A 49 -11.74 -2.86 -9.61
CA TYR A 49 -10.86 -2.44 -10.71
C TYR A 49 -11.53 -1.41 -11.63
N GLY A 50 -12.85 -1.53 -11.88
CA GLY A 50 -13.57 -0.52 -12.66
C GLY A 50 -13.56 0.84 -11.98
N TRP A 51 -13.74 0.89 -10.65
CA TRP A 51 -13.58 2.14 -9.89
C TRP A 51 -12.16 2.71 -10.02
N ALA A 52 -11.13 1.87 -9.96
CA ALA A 52 -9.74 2.30 -10.13
C ALA A 52 -9.47 2.82 -11.56
N MET A 53 -10.11 2.24 -12.58
CA MET A 53 -10.01 2.70 -13.97
C MET A 53 -10.71 4.04 -14.23
N CYS A 54 -11.61 4.47 -13.35
CA CYS A 54 -12.22 5.80 -13.41
C CYS A 54 -11.35 6.90 -12.76
N GLN A 55 -10.21 6.54 -12.15
CA GLN A 55 -9.28 7.51 -11.60
C GLN A 55 -8.35 8.05 -12.71
N PRO A 56 -7.69 9.21 -12.51
CA PRO A 56 -6.61 9.65 -13.39
C PRO A 56 -5.49 8.58 -13.46
N LEU A 57 -5.19 8.10 -14.66
CA LEU A 57 -4.20 7.06 -14.93
C LEU A 57 -3.02 7.61 -15.73
N PRO A 58 -1.79 7.10 -15.54
CA PRO A 58 -0.67 7.44 -16.39
C PRO A 58 -0.93 7.02 -17.84
N TYR A 59 -0.94 7.96 -18.77
CA TYR A 59 -1.21 7.68 -20.18
C TYR A 59 -0.10 8.15 -21.14
N ALA A 60 0.47 9.35 -20.95
CA ALA A 60 1.47 9.89 -21.87
C ALA A 60 2.53 10.78 -21.19
N GLU A 61 3.35 11.40 -22.05
CA GLU A 61 4.34 12.43 -21.70
C GLU A 61 5.30 12.05 -20.58
N PHE A 62 5.67 10.77 -20.54
CA PHE A 62 6.57 10.26 -19.51
C PHE A 62 7.95 10.88 -19.59
N GLN A 63 8.37 11.57 -18.53
CA GLN A 63 9.66 12.23 -18.45
C GLN A 63 10.35 12.00 -17.10
N TRP A 64 11.67 11.90 -17.12
CA TRP A 64 12.46 11.84 -15.89
C TRP A 64 12.67 13.24 -15.34
N VAL A 65 12.38 13.45 -14.06
CA VAL A 65 12.72 14.69 -13.36
C VAL A 65 14.22 14.67 -13.04
N THR A 66 14.93 15.74 -13.40
CA THR A 66 16.39 15.86 -13.24
C THR A 66 16.81 16.17 -11.80
N ASP A 67 16.14 17.12 -11.14
CA ASP A 67 16.37 17.42 -9.73
C ASP A 67 15.28 16.81 -8.84
N VAL A 68 15.67 15.80 -8.07
CA VAL A 68 14.79 15.10 -7.12
C VAL A 68 14.97 15.56 -5.68
N SER A 69 15.99 16.39 -5.40
CA SER A 69 16.43 16.71 -4.03
C SER A 69 15.47 17.64 -3.29
N THR A 70 14.75 18.47 -4.04
CA THR A 70 13.83 19.51 -3.55
C THR A 70 12.36 19.10 -3.67
N TYR A 71 12.09 17.87 -4.12
CA TYR A 71 10.75 17.48 -4.53
C TYR A 71 9.86 17.11 -3.34
N ASP A 72 8.88 17.96 -3.02
CA ASP A 72 7.88 17.69 -1.98
C ASP A 72 6.64 17.00 -2.55
N VAL A 73 6.56 15.69 -2.31
CA VAL A 73 5.42 14.85 -2.71
C VAL A 73 4.12 15.27 -2.02
N SER A 74 4.19 15.87 -0.84
CA SER A 74 3.01 16.28 -0.06
C SER A 74 2.29 17.45 -0.70
N SER A 75 3.00 18.29 -1.46
CA SER A 75 2.46 19.48 -2.11
C SER A 75 1.61 19.19 -3.35
N ILE A 76 1.69 17.97 -3.91
CA ILE A 76 1.01 17.60 -5.15
C ILE A 76 -0.48 17.43 -4.90
N ALA A 77 -1.30 18.18 -5.63
CA ALA A 77 -2.75 18.04 -5.59
C ALA A 77 -3.19 16.64 -6.10
N VAL A 78 -4.24 16.08 -5.49
CA VAL A 78 -4.73 14.73 -5.82
C VAL A 78 -5.34 14.67 -7.23
N ASP A 79 -5.81 15.82 -7.71
CA ASP A 79 -6.41 16.09 -9.01
C ASP A 79 -5.46 16.85 -9.96
N SER A 80 -4.17 16.89 -9.63
CA SER A 80 -3.15 17.47 -10.51
C SER A 80 -3.19 16.80 -11.89
N PRO A 81 -3.17 17.59 -12.99
CA PRO A 81 -3.08 17.04 -14.35
C PRO A 81 -1.75 16.32 -14.58
N ILE A 82 -0.73 16.62 -13.78
CA ILE A 82 0.57 15.94 -13.82
C ILE A 82 0.65 14.98 -12.64
N GLY A 83 0.97 13.71 -12.93
CA GLY A 83 1.19 12.67 -11.95
C GLY A 83 2.63 12.18 -11.90
N TYR A 84 2.96 11.46 -10.83
CA TYR A 84 4.32 11.01 -10.57
C TYR A 84 4.39 9.57 -10.06
N ILE A 85 5.43 8.86 -10.51
CA ILE A 85 5.85 7.56 -9.97
C ILE A 85 7.27 7.73 -9.44
N LEU A 86 7.47 7.41 -8.17
CA LEU A 86 8.73 7.65 -7.47
C LEU A 86 9.40 6.34 -7.07
N GLU A 87 10.73 6.28 -7.15
CA GLU A 87 11.55 5.30 -6.46
C GLU A 87 12.08 5.91 -5.17
N VAL A 88 11.64 5.38 -4.02
CA VAL A 88 11.91 5.95 -2.70
C VAL A 88 12.47 4.93 -1.71
N GLY A 89 13.26 5.41 -0.76
CA GLY A 89 13.48 4.73 0.51
C GLY A 89 12.39 5.13 1.50
N LEU A 90 11.80 4.14 2.19
CA LEU A 90 10.77 4.35 3.20
C LEU A 90 11.18 3.68 4.50
N LYS A 91 11.23 4.46 5.57
CA LYS A 91 11.34 3.95 6.93
C LYS A 91 9.96 3.61 7.46
N TYR A 92 9.86 2.45 8.10
CA TYR A 92 8.67 1.96 8.78
C TYR A 92 8.91 2.01 10.29
N PRO A 93 8.45 3.06 10.98
CA PRO A 93 8.66 3.17 12.42
C PRO A 93 8.03 2.02 13.22
N GLN A 94 8.76 1.51 14.21
CA GLN A 94 8.34 0.39 15.04
C GLN A 94 7.03 0.65 15.80
N TYR A 95 6.78 1.89 16.23
CA TYR A 95 5.55 2.25 16.94
C TYR A 95 4.28 2.11 16.08
N LEU A 96 4.40 1.97 14.76
CA LEU A 96 3.27 1.74 13.85
C LEU A 96 2.96 0.25 13.67
N HIS A 97 3.81 -0.65 14.15
CA HIS A 97 3.71 -2.08 13.82
C HIS A 97 2.40 -2.69 14.30
N ASP A 98 1.98 -2.39 15.53
CA ASP A 98 0.73 -2.93 16.07
C ASP A 98 -0.49 -2.38 15.32
N ALA A 99 -0.48 -1.08 15.02
CA ALA A 99 -1.57 -0.42 14.30
C ALA A 99 -1.70 -0.91 12.85
N HIS A 100 -0.59 -1.29 12.22
CA HIS A 100 -0.55 -1.71 10.82
C HIS A 100 -0.39 -3.23 10.64
N ALA A 101 -0.45 -4.01 11.72
CA ALA A 101 -0.21 -5.45 11.70
C ALA A 101 -1.15 -6.18 10.72
N ASP A 102 -2.41 -5.75 10.65
CA ASP A 102 -3.43 -6.40 9.84
C ASP A 102 -3.30 -6.09 8.35
N LEU A 103 -2.88 -4.87 7.98
CA LEU A 103 -2.73 -4.44 6.59
C LEU A 103 -1.52 -3.49 6.41
N PRO A 104 -0.27 -4.02 6.39
CA PRO A 104 0.92 -3.22 6.17
C PRO A 104 0.95 -2.50 4.82
N PHE A 105 1.39 -1.23 4.82
CA PHE A 105 1.68 -0.47 3.60
C PHE A 105 2.87 -1.04 2.80
N CYS A 106 2.89 -0.71 1.50
CA CYS A 106 4.00 -0.99 0.58
C CYS A 106 4.39 -2.49 0.46
N PRO A 107 3.46 -3.37 0.06
CA PRO A 107 3.77 -4.79 -0.08
C PRO A 107 4.85 -5.04 -1.14
N THR A 108 5.70 -6.04 -0.90
CA THR A 108 6.90 -6.29 -1.72
C THR A 108 6.85 -7.69 -2.32
N CYS A 109 7.07 -7.80 -3.64
CA CYS A 109 7.26 -9.10 -4.29
C CYS A 109 8.64 -9.65 -3.93
N ALA A 110 8.69 -10.73 -3.15
CA ALA A 110 9.93 -11.41 -2.80
C ALA A 110 9.65 -12.89 -2.46
N LYS A 111 10.71 -13.71 -2.43
CA LYS A 111 10.61 -15.11 -2.00
C LYS A 111 10.46 -15.17 -0.48
N PRO A 112 9.36 -15.74 0.05
CA PRO A 112 9.29 -16.05 1.47
C PRO A 112 10.36 -17.08 1.87
N PRO A 113 10.78 -17.09 3.15
CA PRO A 113 11.69 -18.11 3.67
C PRO A 113 11.22 -19.53 3.35
N GLY A 114 12.09 -20.35 2.78
CA GLY A 114 11.80 -21.74 2.43
C GLY A 114 10.83 -21.95 1.25
N LYS A 115 10.49 -20.90 0.47
CA LYS A 115 9.63 -21.01 -0.72
C LYS A 115 10.40 -20.70 -2.00
N LYS A 116 10.07 -21.41 -3.08
CA LYS A 116 10.75 -21.28 -4.39
C LYS A 116 10.22 -20.13 -5.25
N ARG A 117 8.95 -19.74 -5.07
CA ARG A 117 8.26 -18.73 -5.88
C ARG A 117 8.12 -17.42 -5.11
N ASP A 118 8.19 -16.32 -5.84
CA ASP A 118 7.88 -15.00 -5.30
C ASP A 118 6.42 -14.91 -4.88
N LYS A 119 6.19 -14.20 -3.78
CA LYS A 119 4.87 -13.84 -3.30
C LYS A 119 4.84 -12.36 -2.98
N LEU A 120 3.66 -11.79 -2.98
CA LEU A 120 3.45 -10.44 -2.47
C LEU A 120 3.46 -10.51 -0.94
N LEU A 121 4.53 -9.97 -0.33
CA LEU A 121 4.75 -10.02 1.11
C LEU A 121 4.33 -8.70 1.75
N LEU A 122 3.59 -8.81 2.86
CA LEU A 122 3.19 -7.68 3.70
C LEU A 122 4.10 -7.61 4.91
N THR A 123 5.23 -6.94 4.74
CA THR A 123 6.23 -6.78 5.80
C THR A 123 6.16 -5.38 6.38
N LEU A 124 6.40 -5.28 7.68
CA LEU A 124 6.59 -4.02 8.40
C LEU A 124 8.04 -3.52 8.33
N TYR A 125 8.87 -4.08 7.44
CA TYR A 125 10.26 -3.67 7.28
C TYR A 125 10.39 -2.36 6.51
N ASP A 126 11.52 -1.68 6.70
CA ASP A 126 11.93 -0.58 5.83
C ASP A 126 11.95 -1.04 4.36
N LYS A 127 11.61 -0.13 3.47
CA LYS A 127 11.61 -0.36 2.02
C LYS A 127 12.75 0.42 1.40
N GLN A 128 13.51 -0.25 0.54
CA GLN A 128 14.61 0.37 -0.21
C GLN A 128 14.25 0.37 -1.69
N ARG A 129 14.47 1.50 -2.36
CA ARG A 129 14.21 1.65 -3.80
C ARG A 129 12.80 1.19 -4.24
N TYR A 130 11.81 1.48 -3.40
CA TYR A 130 10.43 1.09 -3.63
C TYR A 130 9.79 2.00 -4.66
N VAL A 131 9.22 1.41 -5.72
CA VAL A 131 8.50 2.16 -6.77
C VAL A 131 7.04 2.30 -6.39
N ILE A 132 6.55 3.54 -6.32
CA ILE A 132 5.22 3.86 -5.82
C ILE A 132 4.61 5.06 -6.55
N HIS A 133 3.30 5.00 -6.77
CA HIS A 133 2.53 6.13 -7.28
C HIS A 133 2.40 7.23 -6.21
N TYR A 134 2.48 8.50 -6.58
CA TYR A 134 2.52 9.62 -5.63
C TYR A 134 1.34 9.62 -4.65
N ARG A 135 0.11 9.35 -5.09
CA ARG A 135 -1.08 9.26 -4.22
C ARG A 135 -0.92 8.21 -3.11
N ASN A 136 -0.33 7.06 -3.43
CA ASN A 136 -0.08 5.99 -2.45
C ASN A 136 1.05 6.39 -1.49
N LEU A 137 2.05 7.12 -1.98
CA LEU A 137 3.14 7.65 -1.14
C LEU A 137 2.63 8.72 -0.16
N GLN A 138 1.74 9.60 -0.60
CA GLN A 138 1.04 10.56 0.26
C GLN A 138 0.21 9.84 1.33
N GLN A 139 -0.50 8.76 0.95
CA GLN A 139 -1.20 7.95 1.94
C GLN A 139 -0.24 7.34 2.97
N CYS A 140 0.85 6.72 2.52
CA CYS A 140 1.84 6.14 3.41
C CYS A 140 2.41 7.17 4.42
N THR A 141 2.75 8.36 3.94
CA THR A 141 3.30 9.43 4.79
C THR A 141 2.28 10.00 5.77
N ARG A 142 1.01 10.17 5.35
CA ARG A 142 -0.10 10.52 6.27
C ARG A 142 -0.29 9.48 7.38
N HIS A 143 -0.04 8.20 7.10
CA HIS A 143 -0.06 7.12 8.08
C HIS A 143 1.29 6.91 8.80
N GLY A 144 2.22 7.87 8.71
CA GLY A 144 3.43 7.93 9.54
C GLY A 144 4.67 7.23 8.97
N LEU A 145 4.61 6.64 7.77
CA LEU A 145 5.82 6.18 7.09
C LEU A 145 6.69 7.39 6.72
N ARG A 146 8.01 7.26 6.82
CA ARG A 146 8.94 8.38 6.57
C ARG A 146 9.76 8.14 5.32
N ILE A 147 9.77 9.11 4.41
CA ILE A 147 10.65 9.08 3.25
C ILE A 147 12.07 9.32 3.73
N THR A 148 12.98 8.39 3.45
CA THR A 148 14.40 8.54 3.77
C THR A 148 15.19 9.10 2.61
N LYS A 149 14.80 8.76 1.37
CA LYS A 149 15.47 9.22 0.15
C LYS A 149 14.54 9.10 -1.06
N ILE A 150 14.57 10.09 -1.93
CA ILE A 150 14.01 9.97 -3.28
C ILE A 150 15.18 9.65 -4.23
N HIS A 151 15.08 8.56 -4.98
CA HIS A 151 16.13 8.12 -5.90
C HIS A 151 15.86 8.60 -7.32
N ARG A 152 14.61 8.46 -7.79
CA ARG A 152 14.18 8.80 -9.14
C ARG A 152 12.70 9.17 -9.14
N ILE A 153 12.32 10.08 -10.02
CA ILE A 153 10.93 10.48 -10.23
C ILE A 153 10.64 10.41 -11.73
N LEU A 154 9.58 9.70 -12.08
CA LEU A 154 9.00 9.67 -13.41
C LEU A 154 7.70 10.46 -13.38
N GLN A 155 7.65 11.58 -14.09
CA GLN A 155 6.41 12.34 -14.29
C GLN A 155 5.65 11.81 -15.50
N PHE A 156 4.35 12.04 -15.52
CA PHE A 156 3.45 11.75 -16.64
C PHE A 156 2.30 12.75 -16.63
N ALA A 157 1.68 12.95 -17.79
CA ALA A 157 0.47 13.74 -17.97
C ALA A 157 -0.57 12.94 -18.75
#